data_AF-A0A4Q3IEU0-F1
#
_entry.id   AF-A0A4Q3IEU0-F1
#
_cell.length_a   1.000
_cell.length_b   1.000
_cell.length_c   1.000
_cell.angle_alpha   90.00
_cell.angle_beta   90.00
_cell.angle_gamma   90.00
#
_symmetry.space_group_name_H-M   'P 1'
#
loop_
_entity.id
_entity.type
_entity.pdbx_description
1 polymer ?
#
loop_
_entity_poly.entity_id
_entity_poly.type
_entity_poly.pdbx_seq_one_letter_code
_entity_poly.pdbx_strand_id
1 'polypeptide(L)'
;MALTTVSLETLLHSAPYLEGLAERHADWFAASRAISPDTALQTVLHGLKRLGETAADEVEIGRELRIAKGRVALLAAVSEVEGSWTTAQSTAALSDLADFALEAGLDTLMRLAAARGQVKSATAAGSGLAIFALGKHGGRELNYSSD
;
A
#
# COMPACT_ATOMS: atom_id res chain seq x y z
N MET A 1 4.69 25.75 19.21
CA MET A 1 5.20 26.19 17.91
C MET A 1 4.15 25.79 16.88
N ALA A 2 3.37 26.74 16.34
CA ALA A 2 2.41 26.42 15.30
C ALA A 2 3.21 25.99 14.06
N LEU A 3 3.13 24.70 13.70
CA LEU A 3 3.71 24.20 12.45
C LEU A 3 3.01 24.97 11.32
N THR A 4 3.79 25.62 10.48
CA THR A 4 3.31 26.24 9.25
C THR A 4 2.62 25.14 8.45
N THR A 5 1.30 25.21 8.32
CA THR A 5 0.54 24.24 7.53
C THR A 5 0.94 24.42 6.07
N VAL A 6 1.78 23.52 5.56
CA VAL A 6 2.10 23.47 4.13
C VAL A 6 0.82 23.09 3.41
N SER A 7 0.40 23.92 2.45
CA SER A 7 -0.80 23.63 1.67
C SER A 7 -0.58 22.41 0.79
N LEU A 8 -1.65 21.66 0.48
CA LEU A 8 -1.59 20.54 -0.47
C LEU A 8 -1.02 20.99 -1.82
N GLU A 9 -1.41 22.16 -2.30
CA GLU A 9 -0.89 22.72 -3.55
C GLU A 9 0.63 22.91 -3.47
N THR A 10 1.13 23.46 -2.37
CA THR A 10 2.58 23.61 -2.14
C THR A 10 3.29 22.26 -2.07
N LEU A 11 2.70 21.27 -1.41
CA LEU A 11 3.24 19.91 -1.32
C LEU A 11 3.40 19.29 -2.70
N LEU A 12 2.34 19.29 -3.51
CA LEU A 12 2.34 18.64 -4.83
C LEU A 12 3.36 19.33 -5.76
N HIS A 13 3.34 20.66 -5.85
CA HIS A 13 4.32 21.38 -6.68
C HIS A 13 5.78 21.19 -6.25
N SER A 14 6.02 20.96 -4.96
CA SER A 14 7.38 20.74 -4.42
C SER A 14 7.85 19.30 -4.55
N ALA A 15 6.94 18.36 -4.89
CA ALA A 15 7.21 16.94 -4.97
C ALA A 15 6.61 16.35 -6.26
N PRO A 16 7.33 16.43 -7.41
CA PRO A 16 6.83 15.97 -8.71
C PRO A 16 6.35 14.51 -8.73
N TYR A 17 6.93 13.66 -7.88
CA TYR A 17 6.47 12.28 -7.70
C TYR A 17 5.04 12.22 -7.13
N LEU A 18 4.74 13.02 -6.10
CA LEU A 18 3.42 13.09 -5.47
C LEU A 18 2.41 13.77 -6.37
N GLU A 19 2.81 14.82 -7.09
CA GLU A 19 1.98 15.47 -8.12
C GLU A 19 1.54 14.45 -9.18
N GLY A 20 2.49 13.72 -9.77
CA GLY A 20 2.16 12.68 -10.75
C GLY A 20 1.31 11.54 -10.17
N LEU A 21 1.42 11.23 -8.87
CA LEU A 21 0.52 10.28 -8.21
C LEU A 21 -0.90 10.85 -8.03
N ALA A 22 -1.02 12.11 -7.64
CA ALA A 22 -2.29 12.79 -7.49
C ALA A 22 -3.04 12.87 -8.83
N GLU A 23 -2.33 13.15 -9.93
CA GLU A 23 -2.91 13.12 -11.28
C GLU A 23 -3.35 11.71 -11.69
N ARG A 24 -2.45 10.71 -11.58
CA ARG A 24 -2.75 9.33 -11.98
C ARG A 24 -3.88 8.69 -11.18
N HIS A 25 -4.11 9.16 -9.96
CA HIS A 25 -5.11 8.61 -9.06
C HIS A 25 -6.18 9.64 -8.66
N ALA A 26 -6.44 10.65 -9.50
CA ALA A 26 -7.28 11.81 -9.17
C ALA A 26 -8.64 11.43 -8.56
N ASP A 27 -9.41 10.54 -9.20
CA ASP A 27 -10.72 10.11 -8.70
C ASP A 27 -10.64 9.44 -7.33
N TRP A 28 -9.67 8.53 -7.17
CA TRP A 28 -9.44 7.85 -5.89
C TRP A 28 -8.96 8.82 -4.82
N PHE A 29 -8.08 9.75 -5.18
CA PHE A 29 -7.53 10.71 -4.26
C PHE A 29 -8.63 11.64 -3.74
N ALA A 30 -9.46 12.19 -4.63
CA ALA A 30 -10.63 12.98 -4.25
C ALA A 30 -11.58 12.21 -3.31
N ALA A 31 -11.89 10.94 -3.62
CA ALA A 31 -12.73 10.10 -2.76
C ALA A 31 -12.07 9.80 -1.40
N SER A 32 -10.77 9.54 -1.37
CA SER A 32 -10.02 9.26 -0.13
C SER A 32 -10.02 10.44 0.83
N ARG A 33 -10.01 11.68 0.31
CA ARG A 33 -10.07 12.91 1.10
C ARG A 33 -11.44 13.19 1.71
N ALA A 34 -12.50 12.53 1.24
CA ALA A 34 -13.84 12.65 1.81
C ALA A 34 -14.04 11.78 3.06
N ILE A 35 -13.05 10.97 3.44
CA ILE A 35 -13.07 10.06 4.58
C ILE A 35 -11.79 10.22 5.42
N SER A 36 -11.71 9.55 6.58
CA SER A 36 -10.48 9.58 7.38
C SER A 36 -9.34 8.83 6.67
N PRO A 37 -8.08 9.24 6.85
CA PRO A 37 -6.94 8.58 6.20
C PRO A 37 -6.80 7.12 6.65
N ASP A 38 -7.15 6.79 7.90
CA ASP A 38 -7.22 5.40 8.38
C ASP A 38 -8.24 4.58 7.58
N THR A 39 -9.42 5.13 7.31
CA THR A 39 -10.45 4.43 6.52
C THR A 39 -10.01 4.26 5.07
N ALA A 40 -9.37 5.28 4.49
CA ALA A 40 -8.82 5.22 3.14
C ALA A 40 -7.73 4.14 3.02
N LEU A 41 -6.81 4.08 3.99
CA LEU A 41 -5.78 3.05 4.08
C LEU A 41 -6.40 1.65 4.16
N GLN A 42 -7.31 1.42 5.11
CA GLN A 42 -7.97 0.12 5.28
C GLN A 42 -8.72 -0.32 4.02
N THR A 43 -9.31 0.62 3.29
CA THR A 43 -9.97 0.31 2.00
C THR A 43 -8.97 -0.23 0.97
N VAL A 44 -7.77 0.37 0.88
CA VAL A 44 -6.71 -0.12 -0.02
C VAL A 44 -6.19 -1.49 0.41
N LEU A 45 -5.89 -1.66 1.71
CA LEU A 45 -5.34 -2.91 2.26
C LEU A 45 -6.32 -4.09 2.10
N HIS A 46 -7.59 -3.91 2.47
CA HIS A 46 -8.62 -4.93 2.25
C HIS A 46 -8.86 -5.22 0.76
N GLY A 47 -8.69 -4.21 -0.10
CA GLY A 47 -8.70 -4.39 -1.55
C GLY A 47 -7.62 -5.36 -2.02
N LEU A 48 -6.38 -5.19 -1.52
CA LEU A 48 -5.27 -6.09 -1.84
C LEU A 48 -5.51 -7.51 -1.33
N LYS A 49 -5.98 -7.66 -0.10
CA LYS A 49 -6.30 -8.98 0.47
C LYS A 49 -7.29 -9.74 -0.42
N ARG A 50 -8.41 -9.11 -0.78
CA ARG A 50 -9.41 -9.71 -1.68
C ARG A 50 -8.80 -10.04 -3.04
N LEU A 51 -7.92 -9.18 -3.55
CA LEU A 51 -7.29 -9.40 -4.84
C LEU A 51 -6.37 -10.64 -4.83
N GLY A 52 -5.65 -10.92 -3.74
CA GLY A 52 -4.87 -12.15 -3.62
C GLY A 52 -5.71 -13.42 -3.83
N GLU A 53 -6.95 -13.38 -3.36
CA GLU A 53 -7.93 -14.46 -3.50
C GLU A 53 -8.56 -14.55 -4.90
N THR A 54 -8.58 -13.46 -5.67
CA THR A 54 -9.36 -13.38 -6.91
C THR A 54 -8.57 -13.07 -8.19
N ALA A 55 -7.33 -12.60 -8.11
CA ALA A 55 -6.54 -12.22 -9.29
C ALA A 55 -6.44 -13.38 -10.30
N ALA A 56 -6.64 -13.08 -11.57
CA ALA A 56 -6.61 -14.05 -12.65
C ALA A 56 -5.18 -14.55 -12.93
N ASP A 57 -4.19 -13.65 -12.82
CA ASP A 57 -2.80 -13.94 -13.13
C ASP A 57 -1.83 -12.99 -12.40
N GLU A 58 -0.52 -13.23 -12.62
CA GLU A 58 0.58 -12.42 -12.08
C GLU A 58 0.60 -10.98 -12.62
N VAL A 59 0.03 -10.75 -13.81
CA VAL A 59 -0.02 -9.43 -14.44
C VAL A 59 -1.05 -8.55 -13.73
N GLU A 60 -2.23 -9.10 -13.42
CA GLU A 60 -3.29 -8.41 -12.69
C GLU A 60 -2.84 -8.03 -11.28
N ILE A 61 -2.35 -9.00 -10.48
CA ILE A 61 -1.87 -8.71 -9.12
C ILE A 61 -0.73 -7.69 -9.14
N GLY A 62 0.23 -7.83 -10.06
CA GLY A 62 1.34 -6.89 -10.19
C GLY A 62 0.88 -5.47 -10.53
N ARG A 63 -0.13 -5.31 -11.39
CA ARG A 63 -0.69 -3.99 -11.75
C ARG A 63 -1.33 -3.33 -10.53
N GLU A 64 -2.15 -4.06 -9.80
CA GLU A 64 -2.88 -3.52 -8.64
C GLU A 64 -1.98 -3.26 -7.43
N LEU A 65 -0.93 -4.06 -7.21
CA LEU A 65 0.10 -3.76 -6.20
C LEU A 65 0.79 -2.42 -6.47
N ARG A 66 1.08 -2.09 -7.75
CA ARG A 66 1.67 -0.80 -8.13
C ARG A 66 0.69 0.36 -7.89
N ILE A 67 -0.59 0.16 -8.17
CA ILE A 67 -1.64 1.15 -7.89
C ILE A 67 -1.76 1.38 -6.37
N ALA A 68 -1.83 0.31 -5.58
CA ALA A 68 -1.89 0.41 -4.11
C ALA A 68 -0.66 1.12 -3.53
N LYS A 69 0.55 0.80 -4.03
CA LYS A 69 1.80 1.50 -3.67
C LYS A 69 1.71 3.00 -3.90
N GLY A 70 1.27 3.41 -5.08
CA GLY A 70 1.11 4.83 -5.41
C GLY A 70 0.08 5.52 -4.51
N ARG A 71 -1.07 4.87 -4.29
CA ARG A 71 -2.16 5.38 -3.45
C ARG A 71 -1.74 5.58 -1.99
N VAL A 72 -1.14 4.57 -1.35
CA VAL A 72 -0.73 4.68 0.06
C VAL A 72 0.43 5.66 0.22
N ALA A 73 1.37 5.73 -0.74
CA ALA A 73 2.43 6.74 -0.71
C ALA A 73 1.86 8.17 -0.74
N LEU A 74 0.89 8.44 -1.62
CA LEU A 74 0.22 9.74 -1.68
C LEU A 74 -0.55 10.04 -0.39
N LEU A 75 -1.32 9.06 0.11
CA LEU A 75 -2.09 9.19 1.34
C LEU A 75 -1.21 9.50 2.54
N ALA A 76 -0.11 8.77 2.71
CA ALA A 76 0.84 8.95 3.80
C ALA A 76 1.47 10.34 3.77
N ALA A 77 1.95 10.79 2.62
CA ALA A 77 2.58 12.10 2.48
C ALA A 77 1.62 13.24 2.78
N VAL A 78 0.40 13.19 2.23
CA VAL A 78 -0.61 14.22 2.44
C VAL A 78 -1.09 14.22 3.90
N SER A 79 -1.35 13.04 4.48
CA SER A 79 -1.83 12.94 5.87
C SER A 79 -0.79 13.42 6.88
N GLU A 80 0.49 13.18 6.62
CA GLU A 80 1.60 13.69 7.45
C GLU A 80 1.68 15.21 7.41
N VAL A 81 1.66 15.78 6.20
CA VAL A 81 1.83 17.22 5.97
C VAL A 81 0.62 18.02 6.45
N GLU A 82 -0.59 17.50 6.27
CA GLU A 82 -1.83 18.10 6.78
C GLU A 82 -2.02 17.86 8.29
N GLY A 83 -1.14 17.07 8.92
CA GLY A 83 -1.14 16.82 10.37
C GLY A 83 -2.20 15.82 10.85
N SER A 84 -2.83 15.09 9.94
CA SER A 84 -3.78 14.01 10.29
C SER A 84 -3.07 12.75 10.77
N TRP A 85 -1.83 12.54 10.32
CA TRP A 85 -0.93 11.49 10.79
C TRP A 85 0.38 12.09 11.28
N THR A 86 0.98 11.45 12.27
CA THR A 86 2.39 11.62 12.63
C THR A 86 3.28 10.89 11.62
N THR A 87 4.56 11.25 11.54
CA THR A 87 5.55 10.53 10.72
C THR A 87 5.54 9.02 11.01
N ALA A 88 5.43 8.63 12.29
CA ALA A 88 5.38 7.22 12.68
C ALA A 88 4.14 6.48 12.14
N GLN A 89 3.00 7.16 12.04
CA GLN A 89 1.79 6.60 11.42
C GLN A 89 1.96 6.45 9.91
N SER A 90 2.56 7.43 9.24
CA SER A 90 2.85 7.37 7.82
C SER A 90 3.81 6.23 7.47
N THR A 91 4.89 6.04 8.24
CA THR A 91 5.81 4.92 8.02
C THR A 91 5.17 3.57 8.34
N ALA A 92 4.33 3.50 9.38
CA ALA A 92 3.57 2.29 9.69
C ALA A 92 2.59 1.92 8.58
N ALA A 93 1.91 2.89 7.96
CA ALA A 93 1.01 2.67 6.83
C ALA A 93 1.76 2.12 5.60
N LEU A 94 2.97 2.59 5.34
CA LEU A 94 3.84 2.05 4.29
C LEU A 94 4.29 0.61 4.60
N SER A 95 4.59 0.31 5.86
CA SER A 95 4.89 -1.07 6.31
C SER A 95 3.69 -2.00 6.20
N ASP A 96 2.50 -1.56 6.61
CA ASP A 96 1.27 -2.35 6.48
C ASP A 96 0.95 -2.65 5.02
N LEU A 97 1.16 -1.68 4.11
CA LEU A 97 1.05 -1.93 2.68
C LEU A 97 2.01 -3.05 2.22
N ALA A 98 3.26 -3.04 2.68
CA ALA A 98 4.24 -4.06 2.30
C ALA A 98 3.83 -5.45 2.80
N ASP A 99 3.30 -5.56 4.01
CA ASP A 99 2.77 -6.81 4.57
C ASP A 99 1.60 -7.35 3.71
N PHE A 100 0.60 -6.50 3.43
CA PHE A 100 -0.54 -6.89 2.60
C PHE A 100 -0.15 -7.21 1.15
N ALA A 101 0.87 -6.54 0.61
CA ALA A 101 1.38 -6.81 -0.73
C ALA A 101 2.03 -8.21 -0.80
N LEU A 102 2.83 -8.57 0.21
CA LEU A 102 3.45 -9.89 0.31
C LEU A 102 2.39 -11.00 0.47
N GLU A 103 1.40 -10.79 1.34
CA GLU A 103 0.32 -11.75 1.55
C GLU A 103 -0.50 -11.96 0.27
N ALA A 104 -0.97 -10.88 -0.36
CA ALA A 104 -1.77 -10.95 -1.58
C ALA A 104 -1.00 -11.57 -2.77
N GLY A 105 0.29 -11.25 -2.88
CA GLY A 105 1.17 -11.85 -3.88
C GLY A 105 1.34 -13.36 -3.66
N LEU A 106 1.61 -13.76 -2.43
CA LEU A 106 1.76 -15.18 -2.08
C LEU A 106 0.46 -15.97 -2.27
N ASP A 107 -0.69 -15.42 -1.84
CA ASP A 107 -2.00 -16.01 -2.09
C ASP A 107 -2.24 -16.24 -3.58
N THR A 108 -1.94 -15.23 -4.41
CA THR A 108 -2.09 -15.35 -5.87
C THR A 108 -1.23 -16.48 -6.42
N LEU A 109 0.06 -16.49 -6.08
CA LEU A 109 1.01 -17.49 -6.58
C LEU A 109 0.64 -18.91 -6.12
N MET A 110 0.21 -19.08 -4.87
CA MET A 110 -0.22 -20.37 -4.35
C MET A 110 -1.46 -20.89 -5.09
N ARG A 111 -2.45 -20.04 -5.36
CA ARG A 111 -3.63 -20.42 -6.13
C ARG A 111 -3.28 -20.80 -7.57
N LEU A 112 -2.43 -20.01 -8.24
CA LEU A 112 -2.02 -20.29 -9.62
C LEU A 112 -1.21 -21.59 -9.72
N ALA A 113 -0.30 -21.84 -8.78
CA ALA A 113 0.46 -23.09 -8.72
C ALA A 113 -0.43 -24.30 -8.41
N ALA A 114 -1.42 -24.14 -7.52
CA ALA A 114 -2.39 -25.20 -7.22
C ALA A 114 -3.27 -25.54 -8.44
N ALA A 115 -3.71 -24.54 -9.20
CA ALA A 115 -4.47 -24.75 -10.43
C ALA A 115 -3.68 -25.54 -11.51
N ARG A 116 -2.34 -25.44 -11.47
CA ARG A 116 -1.42 -26.22 -12.32
C ARG A 116 -1.03 -27.58 -11.72
N GLY A 117 -1.54 -27.94 -10.54
CA GLY A 117 -1.22 -29.18 -9.84
C GLY A 117 0.20 -29.24 -9.27
N GLN A 118 0.89 -28.10 -9.15
CA GLN A 118 2.28 -28.04 -8.68
C GLN A 118 2.37 -28.11 -7.14
N VAL A 119 1.35 -27.59 -6.46
CA VAL A 119 1.23 -27.58 -4.99
C VAL A 119 -0.20 -27.91 -4.58
N LYS A 120 -0.41 -28.27 -3.31
CA LYS A 120 -1.76 -28.31 -2.74
C LYS A 120 -2.29 -26.88 -2.59
N SER A 121 -3.59 -26.70 -2.79
CA SER A 121 -4.25 -25.42 -2.53
C SER A 121 -4.05 -25.01 -1.07
N ALA A 122 -3.52 -23.81 -0.86
CA ALA A 122 -3.34 -23.20 0.45
C ALA A 122 -3.31 -21.67 0.31
N THR A 123 -3.61 -20.98 1.40
CA THR A 123 -3.38 -19.54 1.54
C THR A 123 -1.92 -19.26 1.86
N ALA A 124 -1.51 -18.00 1.85
CA ALA A 124 -0.22 -17.52 2.34
C ALA A 124 0.08 -18.08 3.73
N ALA A 125 -0.85 -17.91 4.68
CA ALA A 125 -0.75 -18.42 6.04
C ALA A 125 -0.66 -19.97 6.12
N GLY A 126 -1.25 -20.68 5.15
CA GLY A 126 -1.25 -22.14 5.09
C GLY A 126 -0.16 -22.76 4.21
N SER A 127 0.67 -21.95 3.57
CA SER A 127 1.64 -22.40 2.56
C SER A 127 2.85 -23.16 3.15
N GLY A 128 3.09 -23.00 4.45
CA GLY A 128 4.33 -23.46 5.10
C GLY A 128 5.55 -22.58 4.81
N LEU A 129 5.39 -21.48 4.07
CA LEU A 129 6.41 -20.46 3.86
C LEU A 129 6.35 -19.42 4.98
N ALA A 130 7.51 -19.06 5.53
CA ALA A 130 7.65 -17.95 6.47
C ALA A 130 8.51 -16.84 5.84
N ILE A 131 8.03 -15.60 5.89
CA ILE A 131 8.75 -14.41 5.41
C ILE A 131 9.08 -13.55 6.62
N PHE A 132 10.36 -13.24 6.80
CA PHE A 132 10.82 -12.37 7.89
C PHE A 132 11.18 -11.00 7.33
N ALA A 133 10.39 -9.99 7.68
CA ALA A 133 10.71 -8.61 7.42
C ALA A 133 11.89 -8.19 8.30
N LEU A 134 12.99 -7.75 7.69
CA LEU A 134 14.19 -7.28 8.38
C LEU A 134 14.36 -5.77 8.22
N GLY A 135 15.25 -5.17 9.03
CA GLY A 135 15.55 -3.74 8.96
C GLY A 135 14.31 -2.87 9.18
N LYS A 136 14.13 -1.87 8.31
CA LYS A 136 13.03 -0.89 8.43
C LYS A 136 11.65 -1.51 8.31
N HIS A 137 11.49 -2.55 7.48
CA HIS A 137 10.23 -3.27 7.39
C HIS A 137 9.93 -3.96 8.72
N GLY A 138 10.90 -4.72 9.26
CA GLY A 138 10.77 -5.37 10.56
C GLY A 138 10.53 -4.39 11.72
N GLY A 139 11.07 -3.17 11.63
CA GLY A 139 10.86 -2.07 12.58
C GLY A 139 9.58 -1.26 12.35
N ARG A 140 8.78 -1.57 11.31
CA ARG A 140 7.58 -0.81 10.91
C ARG A 140 7.83 0.68 10.61
N GLU A 141 8.99 0.96 10.03
CA GLU A 141 9.48 2.29 9.72
C GLU A 141 9.88 2.43 8.23
N LEU A 142 9.16 1.76 7.33
CA LEU A 142 9.39 1.90 5.89
C LEU A 142 9.22 3.36 5.44
N ASN A 143 10.05 3.77 4.49
CA ASN A 143 9.95 5.07 3.85
C ASN A 143 9.53 4.93 2.37
N TYR A 144 9.27 6.07 1.71
CA TYR A 144 8.71 6.10 0.35
C TYR A 144 9.56 5.40 -0.72
N SER A 145 10.86 5.23 -0.48
CA SER A 145 11.82 4.64 -1.41
C SER A 145 12.51 3.40 -0.83
N SER A 146 11.95 2.80 0.20
CA SER A 146 12.48 1.56 0.76
C SER A 146 12.44 0.43 -0.27
N ASP A 147 13.42 -0.47 -0.14
CA ASP A 147 13.51 -1.73 -0.90
C ASP A 147 12.28 -2.61 -0.70
#